data_AF-A0AAW0GY79-F1
#
_entry.id   AF-A0AAW0GY79-F1
#
_cell.length_a   1.000
_cell.length_b   1.000
_cell.length_c   1.000
_cell.angle_alpha   90.00
_cell.angle_beta   90.00
_cell.angle_gamma   90.00
#
_symmetry.space_group_name_H-M   'P 1'
#
loop_
_entity.id
_entity.type
_entity.pdbx_description
1 polymer ?
#
loop_
_entity_poly.entity_id
_entity_poly.type
_entity_poly.pdbx_seq_one_letter_code
_entity_poly.pdbx_strand_id
1 'polypeptide(L)'
;MLFFLDYGAGNVQSLANSLTKLGYSFEWIRSPEDFDKATSLIFPGVGSFHSAIAGLQAKGLYEPLRKYIASGRPYFGICIGMQVLFESSTESPTVKGLGVVPAQIDLFDNSDKTVPHMGWNSVELLDSADKSDEGVLESAHYYFVHSYRATYDPENNPEAAQWAHCVTQYGQEVFVASVRKGNVFGAQFHPEKSGEAGLNILKAWMSESEASRSSAPPTPRISRPPKPRDGLTKRIVACMDVRSNDQGDLVVTKGDQYDVREKSEGSAVRNLGKPVALAARYYMAGADELCLMNITSFRQSPLRDQPMLAVVEEAAKEVFVPLTIGGGIKGYY
;
A
#
# COMPACT_ATOMS: atom_id res chain seq x y z
N MET A 1 -20.05 -8.65 -4.53
CA MET A 1 -19.86 -7.48 -3.66
C MET A 1 -18.44 -7.45 -3.13
N LEU A 2 -17.78 -6.29 -3.21
CA LEU A 2 -16.42 -6.09 -2.74
C LEU A 2 -16.41 -5.92 -1.21
N PHE A 3 -15.49 -6.62 -0.56
CA PHE A 3 -15.23 -6.49 0.86
C PHE A 3 -13.78 -6.12 1.15
N PHE A 4 -13.59 -5.42 2.27
CA PHE A 4 -12.31 -5.01 2.82
C PHE A 4 -12.07 -5.67 4.16
N LEU A 5 -10.91 -6.30 4.31
CA LEU A 5 -10.52 -6.87 5.59
C LEU A 5 -9.86 -5.82 6.48
N ASP A 6 -10.51 -5.49 7.60
CA ASP A 6 -9.89 -4.73 8.69
C ASP A 6 -9.43 -5.68 9.79
N TYR A 7 -8.12 -5.93 9.86
CA TYR A 7 -7.49 -6.76 10.88
C TYR A 7 -7.06 -5.97 12.12
N GLY A 8 -7.33 -4.67 12.17
CA GLY A 8 -7.10 -3.82 13.34
C GLY A 8 -5.73 -3.16 13.39
N ALA A 9 -4.95 -3.15 12.30
CA ALA A 9 -3.70 -2.40 12.23
C ALA A 9 -3.53 -1.67 10.90
N GLY A 10 -2.84 -0.54 10.95
CA GLY A 10 -2.42 0.21 9.77
C GLY A 10 -3.43 1.21 9.21
N ASN A 11 -2.99 1.96 8.19
CA ASN A 11 -3.79 2.98 7.51
C ASN A 11 -4.66 2.37 6.39
N VAL A 12 -5.54 1.42 6.75
CA VAL A 12 -6.49 0.81 5.81
C VAL A 12 -7.47 1.84 5.22
N GLN A 13 -7.66 2.96 5.91
CA GLN A 13 -8.52 4.07 5.49
C GLN A 13 -8.00 4.74 4.21
N SER A 14 -6.67 4.83 4.00
CA SER A 14 -6.13 5.43 2.78
C SER A 14 -6.52 4.65 1.52
N LEU A 15 -6.48 3.32 1.56
CA LEU A 15 -6.90 2.50 0.41
C LEU A 15 -8.43 2.60 0.19
N ALA A 16 -9.20 2.58 1.27
CA ALA A 16 -10.66 2.77 1.24
C ALA A 16 -11.06 4.10 0.56
N ASN A 17 -10.35 5.18 0.86
CA ASN A 17 -10.58 6.49 0.24
C ASN A 17 -10.28 6.45 -1.26
N SER A 18 -9.17 5.83 -1.67
CA SER A 18 -8.81 5.66 -3.09
C SER A 18 -9.89 4.90 -3.87
N LEU A 19 -10.42 3.82 -3.32
CA LEU A 19 -11.49 3.06 -3.98
C LEU A 19 -12.79 3.85 -4.09
N THR A 20 -13.15 4.59 -3.05
CA THR A 20 -14.35 5.44 -3.06
C THR A 20 -14.23 6.52 -4.15
N LYS A 21 -13.05 7.13 -4.31
CA LYS A 21 -12.78 8.10 -5.38
C LYS A 21 -12.85 7.48 -6.78
N LEU A 22 -12.42 6.22 -6.92
CA LEU A 22 -12.56 5.45 -8.15
C LEU A 22 -14.02 5.02 -8.44
N GLY A 23 -14.97 5.34 -7.55
CA GLY A 23 -16.39 5.03 -7.70
C GLY A 23 -16.79 3.63 -7.24
N TYR A 24 -15.92 2.93 -6.50
CA TYR A 24 -16.22 1.60 -5.98
C TYR A 24 -16.81 1.68 -4.57
N SER A 25 -17.93 0.97 -4.35
CA SER A 25 -18.49 0.71 -3.04
C SER A 25 -17.96 -0.60 -2.46
N PHE A 26 -17.73 -0.65 -1.16
CA PHE A 26 -17.28 -1.84 -0.45
C PHE A 26 -17.90 -1.94 0.95
N GLU A 27 -17.93 -3.15 1.49
CA GLU A 27 -18.27 -3.43 2.88
C GLU A 27 -17.04 -3.90 3.67
N TRP A 28 -17.09 -3.80 5.00
CA TRP A 28 -16.00 -4.27 5.86
C TRP A 28 -16.26 -5.69 6.32
N ILE A 29 -15.24 -6.56 6.25
CA ILE A 29 -15.22 -7.80 7.02
C ILE A 29 -14.96 -7.43 8.47
N ARG A 30 -15.97 -7.56 9.33
CA ARG A 30 -15.87 -7.33 10.77
C ARG A 30 -16.07 -8.60 11.58
N SER A 31 -16.69 -9.60 10.96
CA SER A 31 -17.08 -10.86 11.57
C SER A 31 -16.90 -12.02 10.59
N PRO A 32 -16.78 -13.26 11.08
CA PRO A 32 -16.71 -14.46 10.23
C PRO A 32 -17.84 -14.56 9.20
N GLU A 33 -19.05 -14.13 9.56
CA GLU A 33 -20.25 -14.21 8.72
C GLU A 33 -20.20 -13.28 7.50
N ASP A 34 -19.37 -12.24 7.53
CA ASP A 34 -19.21 -11.32 6.41
C ASP A 34 -18.50 -11.98 5.23
N PHE A 35 -17.68 -13.01 5.49
CA PHE A 35 -17.03 -13.77 4.42
C PHE A 35 -18.04 -14.48 3.53
N ASP A 36 -19.21 -14.87 4.01
CA ASP A 36 -20.22 -15.55 3.19
C ASP A 36 -20.87 -14.62 2.16
N LYS A 37 -20.89 -13.32 2.44
CA LYS A 37 -21.43 -12.27 1.56
C LYS A 37 -20.40 -11.74 0.57
N ALA A 38 -19.12 -11.89 0.90
CA ALA A 38 -18.02 -11.42 0.07
C ALA A 38 -17.94 -12.25 -1.22
N THR A 39 -18.02 -11.56 -2.36
CA THR A 39 -17.73 -12.19 -3.67
C THR A 39 -16.32 -11.83 -4.14
N SER A 40 -15.80 -10.68 -3.71
CA SER A 40 -14.39 -10.31 -3.86
C SER A 40 -13.89 -9.71 -2.56
N LEU A 41 -12.62 -9.98 -2.21
CA LEU A 41 -12.00 -9.52 -0.97
C LEU A 41 -10.66 -8.84 -1.25
N ILE A 42 -10.49 -7.64 -0.73
CA ILE A 42 -9.18 -6.99 -0.63
C ILE A 42 -8.71 -7.06 0.83
N PHE A 43 -7.50 -7.57 1.02
CA PHE A 43 -6.77 -7.51 2.28
C PHE A 43 -5.70 -6.41 2.13
N PRO A 44 -6.00 -5.15 2.53
CA PRO A 44 -4.97 -4.15 2.70
C PRO A 44 -4.13 -4.45 3.93
N GLY A 45 -2.86 -4.05 3.94
CA GLY A 45 -2.27 -3.78 5.24
C GLY A 45 -0.83 -3.29 5.22
N VAL A 46 -0.48 -2.72 6.36
CA VAL A 46 0.86 -2.23 6.71
C VAL A 46 1.18 -2.69 8.13
N GLY A 47 2.45 -2.68 8.50
CA GLY A 47 2.92 -3.14 9.81
C GLY A 47 3.51 -4.54 9.74
N SER A 48 3.54 -5.23 10.87
CA SER A 48 4.25 -6.51 11.01
C SER A 48 3.36 -7.73 10.75
N PHE A 49 3.99 -8.80 10.29
CA PHE A 49 3.42 -10.13 10.11
C PHE A 49 2.76 -10.65 11.38
N HIS A 50 3.43 -10.51 12.53
CA HIS A 50 2.84 -10.85 13.82
C HIS A 50 1.55 -10.09 14.10
N SER A 51 1.55 -8.75 13.93
CA SER A 51 0.37 -7.93 14.22
C SER A 51 -0.80 -8.30 13.31
N ALA A 52 -0.53 -8.61 12.04
CA ALA A 52 -1.55 -9.04 11.09
C ALA A 52 -2.18 -10.37 11.50
N ILE A 53 -1.37 -11.40 11.74
CA ILE A 53 -1.87 -12.73 12.15
C ILE A 53 -2.57 -12.67 13.52
N ALA A 54 -1.99 -11.96 14.49
CA ALA A 54 -2.59 -11.79 15.82
C ALA A 54 -3.94 -11.06 15.72
N GLY A 55 -4.05 -10.02 14.88
CA GLY A 55 -5.29 -9.31 14.62
C GLY A 55 -6.38 -10.22 14.01
N LEU A 56 -6.01 -11.03 13.01
CA LEU A 56 -6.91 -12.03 12.42
C LEU A 56 -7.38 -13.06 13.45
N GLN A 57 -6.48 -13.57 14.29
CA GLN A 57 -6.81 -14.55 15.32
C GLN A 57 -7.70 -13.97 16.41
N ALA A 58 -7.36 -12.78 16.93
CA ALA A 58 -8.12 -12.10 17.97
C ALA A 58 -9.56 -11.77 17.54
N LYS A 59 -9.76 -11.45 16.25
CA LYS A 59 -11.09 -11.21 15.66
C LYS A 59 -11.79 -12.50 15.17
N GLY A 60 -11.17 -13.67 15.30
CA GLY A 60 -11.72 -14.93 14.81
C GLY A 60 -11.78 -15.05 13.27
N LEU A 61 -11.04 -14.22 12.54
CA LEU A 61 -11.07 -14.12 11.07
C LEU A 61 -10.03 -15.03 10.37
N TYR A 62 -9.06 -15.59 11.10
CA TYR A 62 -7.97 -16.39 10.53
C TYR A 62 -8.48 -17.63 9.74
N GLU A 63 -9.28 -18.50 10.37
CA GLU A 63 -9.83 -19.69 9.69
C GLU A 63 -10.89 -19.35 8.62
N PRO A 64 -11.84 -18.42 8.86
CA PRO A 64 -12.75 -17.95 7.81
C PRO A 64 -12.03 -17.43 6.56
N LEU A 65 -10.94 -16.68 6.73
CA LEU A 65 -10.15 -16.18 5.59
C LEU A 65 -9.51 -17.33 4.80
N ARG A 66 -8.94 -18.33 5.47
CA ARG A 66 -8.40 -19.54 4.80
C ARG A 66 -9.47 -20.25 3.99
N LYS A 67 -10.67 -20.43 4.55
CA LYS A 67 -11.82 -21.03 3.85
C LYS A 67 -12.28 -20.19 2.68
N TYR A 68 -12.31 -18.87 2.82
CA TYR A 68 -12.64 -17.94 1.74
C TYR A 68 -11.69 -18.11 0.56
N ILE A 69 -10.38 -18.09 0.80
CA ILE A 69 -9.37 -18.28 -0.25
C ILE A 69 -9.52 -19.66 -0.90
N ALA A 70 -9.69 -20.72 -0.10
CA ALA A 70 -9.87 -22.09 -0.61
C ALA A 70 -11.16 -22.28 -1.42
N SER A 71 -12.18 -21.44 -1.22
CA SER A 71 -13.44 -21.50 -1.97
C SER A 71 -13.34 -21.04 -3.42
N GLY A 72 -12.19 -20.49 -3.85
CA GLY A 72 -12.01 -19.99 -5.21
C GLY A 72 -12.53 -18.57 -5.43
N ARG A 73 -12.98 -17.87 -4.38
CA ARG A 73 -13.46 -16.49 -4.49
C ARG A 73 -12.30 -15.49 -4.54
N PRO A 74 -12.34 -14.46 -5.42
CA PRO A 74 -11.25 -13.51 -5.60
C PRO A 74 -10.68 -12.92 -4.30
N TYR A 75 -9.37 -13.00 -4.16
CA TYR A 75 -8.57 -12.41 -3.07
C TYR A 75 -7.49 -11.51 -3.66
N PHE A 76 -7.36 -10.29 -3.13
CA PHE A 76 -6.25 -9.40 -3.42
C PHE A 76 -5.58 -8.92 -2.13
N GLY A 77 -4.38 -9.43 -1.86
CA GLY A 77 -3.55 -9.01 -0.74
C GLY A 77 -2.55 -7.91 -1.11
N ILE A 78 -2.50 -6.82 -0.34
CA ILE A 78 -1.57 -5.71 -0.56
C ILE A 78 -0.56 -5.65 0.60
N CYS A 79 0.73 -5.60 0.27
CA CYS A 79 1.86 -5.59 1.19
C CYS A 79 1.76 -6.71 2.23
N ILE A 80 1.36 -6.42 3.48
CA ILE A 80 1.20 -7.47 4.49
C ILE A 80 0.10 -8.46 4.11
N GLY A 81 -0.95 -8.02 3.40
CA GLY A 81 -1.99 -8.90 2.86
C GLY A 81 -1.43 -9.91 1.85
N MET A 82 -0.35 -9.58 1.14
CA MET A 82 0.37 -10.55 0.33
C MET A 82 1.22 -11.47 1.23
N GLN A 83 1.97 -10.91 2.17
CA GLN A 83 2.90 -11.69 3.00
C GLN A 83 2.18 -12.73 3.87
N VAL A 84 1.00 -12.44 4.41
CA VAL A 84 0.24 -13.43 5.21
C VAL A 84 -0.17 -14.67 4.42
N LEU A 85 -0.14 -14.65 3.08
CA LEU A 85 -0.37 -15.85 2.26
C LEU A 85 0.72 -16.91 2.44
N PHE A 86 1.93 -16.49 2.83
CA PHE A 86 3.08 -17.36 3.01
C PHE A 86 2.99 -18.18 4.31
N GLU A 87 3.84 -19.18 4.46
CA GLU A 87 3.82 -20.09 5.63
C GLU A 87 4.31 -19.41 6.91
N SER A 88 5.34 -18.57 6.79
CA SER A 88 6.02 -17.94 7.93
C SER A 88 6.75 -16.67 7.52
N SER A 89 7.24 -15.93 8.51
CA SER A 89 8.15 -14.81 8.32
C SER A 89 9.27 -14.82 9.36
N THR A 90 10.49 -14.54 8.92
CA THR A 90 11.64 -14.28 9.82
C THR A 90 11.43 -13.09 10.74
N GLU A 91 10.49 -12.18 10.42
CA GLU A 91 10.07 -11.11 11.33
C GLU A 91 9.51 -11.67 12.64
N SER A 92 8.88 -12.85 12.59
CA SER A 92 8.19 -13.45 13.73
C SER A 92 8.21 -14.98 13.61
N PRO A 93 9.34 -15.64 13.92
CA PRO A 93 9.57 -17.06 13.63
C PRO A 93 8.57 -18.05 14.25
N THR A 94 7.87 -17.63 15.30
CA THR A 94 6.87 -18.47 16.00
C THR A 94 5.46 -18.35 15.43
N VAL A 95 5.22 -17.38 14.53
CA VAL A 95 3.91 -17.07 13.97
C VAL A 95 3.77 -17.75 12.61
N LYS A 96 2.68 -18.50 12.43
CA LYS A 96 2.32 -19.11 11.15
C LYS A 96 1.40 -18.21 10.35
N GLY A 97 1.72 -18.02 9.07
CA GLY A 97 0.83 -17.36 8.12
C GLY A 97 -0.31 -18.28 7.68
N LEU A 98 -0.98 -17.93 6.59
CA LEU A 98 -2.11 -18.70 6.04
C LEU A 98 -1.63 -19.98 5.35
N GLY A 99 -0.34 -20.10 5.00
CA GLY A 99 0.22 -21.30 4.37
C GLY A 99 -0.42 -21.63 3.02
N VAL A 100 -0.76 -20.59 2.26
CA VAL A 100 -1.25 -20.69 0.88
C VAL A 100 -0.06 -20.83 -0.08
N VAL A 101 1.01 -20.08 0.18
CA VAL A 101 2.28 -20.18 -0.54
C VAL A 101 3.30 -20.93 0.34
N PRO A 102 3.85 -22.07 -0.10
CA PRO A 102 4.76 -22.90 0.69
C PRO A 102 6.19 -22.32 0.69
N ALA A 103 6.35 -21.14 1.29
CA ALA A 103 7.62 -20.45 1.43
C ALA A 103 7.59 -19.52 2.64
N GLN A 104 8.79 -19.13 3.09
CA GLN A 104 9.01 -18.15 4.15
C GLN A 104 9.26 -16.76 3.57
N ILE A 105 8.86 -15.74 4.33
CA ILE A 105 9.23 -14.34 4.11
C ILE A 105 10.52 -14.03 4.89
N ASP A 106 11.57 -13.59 4.19
CA ASP A 106 12.90 -13.35 4.73
C ASP A 106 13.25 -11.86 4.79
N LEU A 107 14.07 -11.46 5.76
CA LEU A 107 14.64 -10.11 5.83
C LEU A 107 15.61 -9.91 4.64
N PHE A 108 15.60 -8.73 4.03
CA PHE A 108 16.64 -8.36 3.06
C PHE A 108 18.03 -8.36 3.70
N ASP A 109 19.03 -8.79 2.94
CA ASP A 109 20.43 -8.55 3.29
C ASP A 109 20.75 -7.05 3.14
N ASN A 110 21.56 -6.49 4.05
CA ASN A 110 21.89 -5.06 4.04
C ASN A 110 23.36 -4.76 3.69
N SER A 111 24.09 -5.74 3.15
CA SER A 111 25.51 -5.58 2.82
C SER A 111 25.74 -4.67 1.62
N ASP A 112 24.80 -4.63 0.66
CA ASP A 112 24.91 -3.88 -0.59
C ASP A 112 23.88 -2.75 -0.75
N LYS A 113 22.95 -2.60 0.19
CA LYS A 113 21.83 -1.65 0.15
C LYS A 113 21.29 -1.31 1.53
N THR A 114 20.50 -0.25 1.62
CA THR A 114 19.78 0.12 2.85
C THR A 114 18.57 -0.78 3.07
N VAL A 115 18.21 -1.07 4.32
CA VAL A 115 16.96 -1.77 4.65
C VAL A 115 16.20 -0.90 5.67
N PRO A 116 14.92 -0.54 5.43
CA PRO A 116 13.97 -1.12 4.45
C PRO A 116 14.22 -0.70 2.99
N HIS A 117 13.73 -1.54 2.06
CA HIS A 117 13.48 -1.16 0.68
C HIS A 117 12.34 -0.13 0.66
N MET A 118 12.67 1.14 0.40
CA MET A 118 11.71 2.23 0.41
C MET A 118 11.91 3.14 -0.81
N GLY A 119 10.97 3.08 -1.75
CA GLY A 119 11.00 3.89 -2.96
C GLY A 119 10.25 3.25 -4.12
N TRP A 120 10.51 3.76 -5.31
CA TRP A 120 9.84 3.34 -6.53
C TRP A 120 10.73 2.40 -7.32
N ASN A 121 10.28 1.17 -7.55
CA ASN A 121 11.06 0.15 -8.24
C ASN A 121 10.27 -0.41 -9.44
N SER A 122 10.97 -0.84 -10.48
CA SER A 122 10.35 -1.49 -11.63
C SER A 122 10.00 -2.94 -11.31
N VAL A 123 9.14 -3.55 -12.12
CA VAL A 123 8.78 -4.96 -12.00
C VAL A 123 8.91 -5.62 -13.36
N GLU A 124 9.17 -6.93 -13.35
CA GLU A 124 9.30 -7.75 -14.56
C GLU A 124 8.27 -8.86 -14.51
N LEU A 125 7.46 -8.97 -15.56
CA LEU A 125 6.46 -10.02 -15.69
C LEU A 125 7.14 -11.36 -15.96
N LEU A 126 6.66 -12.41 -15.28
CA LEU A 126 7.12 -13.78 -15.51
C LEU A 126 6.21 -14.55 -16.48
N ASP A 127 4.99 -14.07 -16.71
CA ASP A 127 4.04 -14.67 -17.62
C ASP A 127 4.20 -14.13 -19.05
N SER A 128 3.79 -14.92 -20.05
CA SER A 128 3.81 -14.50 -21.46
C SER A 128 2.74 -13.44 -21.74
N ALA A 129 2.95 -12.65 -22.80
CA ALA A 129 2.05 -11.56 -23.21
C ALA A 129 0.59 -11.96 -23.47
N ASP A 130 0.31 -13.26 -23.65
CA ASP A 130 -1.04 -13.79 -23.88
C ASP A 130 -1.88 -13.91 -22.59
N LYS A 131 -1.30 -13.64 -21.41
CA LYS A 131 -2.03 -13.64 -20.12
C LYS A 131 -2.35 -12.22 -19.67
N SER A 132 -3.42 -12.08 -18.87
CA SER A 132 -3.69 -10.82 -18.16
C SER A 132 -2.45 -10.43 -17.35
N ASP A 133 -2.05 -9.17 -17.52
CA ASP A 133 -1.00 -8.53 -16.73
C ASP A 133 -1.55 -8.00 -15.41
N GLU A 134 -2.86 -8.17 -15.12
CA GLU A 134 -3.56 -7.61 -13.96
C GLU A 134 -3.36 -6.08 -13.86
N GLY A 135 -3.14 -5.41 -15.00
CA GLY A 135 -2.82 -3.99 -15.09
C GLY A 135 -1.39 -3.62 -14.72
N VAL A 136 -0.49 -4.60 -14.54
CA VAL A 136 0.93 -4.38 -14.26
C VAL A 136 1.66 -3.98 -15.55
N LEU A 137 2.37 -2.86 -15.50
CA LEU A 137 3.12 -2.29 -16.60
C LEU A 137 4.62 -2.37 -16.30
N GLU A 138 5.39 -3.13 -17.09
CA GLU A 138 6.85 -3.24 -16.92
C GLU A 138 7.60 -1.92 -17.16
N SER A 139 6.98 -0.98 -17.88
CA SER A 139 7.52 0.37 -18.10
C SER A 139 7.26 1.32 -16.94
N ALA A 140 6.44 0.93 -15.96
CA ALA A 140 6.10 1.73 -14.79
C ALA A 140 6.99 1.40 -13.59
N HIS A 141 6.89 2.23 -12.56
CA HIS A 141 7.50 1.98 -11.26
C HIS A 141 6.40 1.96 -10.20
N TYR A 142 6.60 1.13 -9.18
CA TYR A 142 5.65 0.92 -8.10
C TYR A 142 6.31 1.23 -6.76
N TYR A 143 5.53 1.74 -5.81
CA TYR A 143 6.04 2.14 -4.50
C TYR A 143 6.12 0.95 -3.54
N PHE A 144 7.34 0.64 -3.11
CA PHE A 144 7.67 -0.37 -2.12
C PHE A 144 8.08 0.29 -0.80
N VAL A 145 7.66 -0.29 0.32
CA VAL A 145 8.10 0.10 1.67
C VAL A 145 8.10 -1.12 2.60
N HIS A 146 9.19 -1.88 2.61
CA HIS A 146 9.28 -3.14 3.37
C HIS A 146 10.71 -3.56 3.67
N SER A 147 10.92 -4.22 4.81
CA SER A 147 12.21 -4.86 5.16
C SER A 147 12.27 -6.33 4.79
N TYR A 148 11.11 -6.97 4.67
CA TYR A 148 10.97 -8.41 4.47
C TYR A 148 10.40 -8.72 3.09
N ARG A 149 10.84 -9.79 2.45
CA ARG A 149 10.50 -10.16 1.07
C ARG A 149 10.28 -11.66 0.91
N ALA A 150 9.57 -12.03 -0.14
CA ALA A 150 9.52 -13.41 -0.63
C ALA A 150 10.64 -13.64 -1.65
N THR A 151 11.56 -14.55 -1.38
CA THR A 151 12.66 -14.88 -2.31
C THR A 151 12.12 -15.53 -3.58
N TYR A 152 12.58 -15.07 -4.75
CA TYR A 152 12.30 -15.75 -6.01
C TYR A 152 13.44 -16.70 -6.35
N ASP A 153 13.20 -17.99 -6.14
CA ASP A 153 14.18 -19.05 -6.39
C ASP A 153 13.49 -20.27 -7.02
N PRO A 154 13.27 -20.27 -8.34
CA PRO A 154 12.58 -21.36 -9.04
C PRO A 154 13.40 -22.66 -9.10
N GLU A 155 14.71 -22.61 -8.83
CA GLU A 155 15.60 -23.78 -8.86
C GLU A 155 15.49 -24.58 -7.56
N ASN A 156 15.54 -23.90 -6.41
CA ASN A 156 15.48 -24.56 -5.10
C ASN A 156 14.05 -24.67 -4.55
N ASN A 157 13.14 -23.75 -4.93
CA ASN A 157 11.75 -23.71 -4.44
C ASN A 157 10.73 -23.60 -5.59
N PRO A 158 10.66 -24.59 -6.50
CA PRO A 158 9.83 -24.53 -7.70
C PRO A 158 8.33 -24.39 -7.38
N GLU A 159 7.84 -25.00 -6.31
CA GLU A 159 6.43 -24.94 -5.90
C GLU A 159 6.01 -23.52 -5.50
N ALA A 160 6.83 -22.84 -4.70
CA ALA A 160 6.61 -21.45 -4.32
C ALA A 160 6.76 -20.51 -5.52
N ALA A 161 7.74 -20.75 -6.39
CA ALA A 161 7.98 -19.93 -7.58
C ALA A 161 6.79 -19.92 -8.55
N GLN A 162 5.98 -20.99 -8.60
CA GLN A 162 4.74 -21.01 -9.40
C GLN A 162 3.74 -19.91 -9.00
N TRP A 163 3.82 -19.41 -7.76
CA TRP A 163 2.97 -18.32 -7.31
C TRP A 163 3.44 -16.95 -7.79
N ALA A 164 4.71 -16.77 -8.15
CA ALA A 164 5.23 -15.47 -8.57
C ALA A 164 4.59 -15.04 -9.90
N HIS A 165 4.10 -13.81 -9.98
CA HIS A 165 3.54 -13.22 -11.19
C HIS A 165 4.51 -12.20 -11.80
N CYS A 166 5.00 -11.30 -10.94
CA CYS A 166 6.10 -10.40 -11.27
C CYS A 166 7.21 -10.54 -10.25
N VAL A 167 8.44 -10.32 -10.71
CA VAL A 167 9.62 -10.19 -9.86
C VAL A 167 10.16 -8.77 -9.93
N THR A 168 10.99 -8.43 -8.97
CA THR A 168 11.82 -7.23 -9.02
C THR A 168 13.16 -7.52 -8.36
N GLN A 169 14.06 -6.58 -8.46
CA GLN A 169 15.40 -6.64 -7.89
C GLN A 169 15.60 -5.47 -6.93
N TYR A 170 16.26 -5.72 -5.80
CA TYR A 170 16.78 -4.67 -4.92
C TYR A 170 18.20 -5.03 -4.49
N GLY A 171 19.17 -4.19 -4.86
CA GLY A 171 20.59 -4.56 -4.86
C GLY A 171 20.83 -5.86 -5.62
N GLN A 172 21.46 -6.85 -5.00
CA GLN A 172 21.74 -8.17 -5.60
C GLN A 172 20.64 -9.21 -5.34
N GLU A 173 19.53 -8.85 -4.69
CA GLU A 173 18.46 -9.81 -4.37
C GLU A 173 17.28 -9.66 -5.34
N VAL A 174 16.91 -10.77 -6.00
CA VAL A 174 15.67 -10.87 -6.79
C VAL A 174 14.56 -11.46 -5.92
N PHE A 175 13.40 -10.80 -5.89
CA PHE A 175 12.28 -11.17 -5.04
C PHE A 175 10.94 -11.06 -5.76
N VAL A 176 9.92 -11.72 -5.19
CA VAL A 176 8.57 -11.71 -5.73
C VAL A 176 7.90 -10.36 -5.44
N ALA A 177 7.61 -9.60 -6.50
CA ALA A 177 6.92 -8.32 -6.41
C ALA A 177 5.40 -8.50 -6.34
N SER A 178 4.88 -9.56 -6.96
CA SER A 178 3.47 -9.94 -6.92
C SER A 178 3.28 -11.44 -7.06
N VAL A 179 2.21 -11.97 -6.48
CA VAL A 179 1.79 -13.37 -6.60
C VAL A 179 0.48 -13.49 -7.38
N ARG A 180 0.33 -14.54 -8.18
CA ARG A 180 -0.88 -14.87 -8.93
C ARG A 180 -1.02 -16.38 -9.09
N LYS A 181 -2.10 -16.96 -8.55
CA LYS A 181 -2.48 -18.36 -8.81
C LYS A 181 -3.95 -18.60 -8.46
N GLY A 182 -4.72 -19.22 -9.36
CA GLY A 182 -6.16 -19.41 -9.15
C GLY A 182 -6.84 -18.08 -8.84
N ASN A 183 -7.66 -18.00 -7.80
CA ASN A 183 -8.35 -16.78 -7.37
C ASN A 183 -7.52 -15.78 -6.57
N VAL A 184 -6.23 -16.06 -6.33
CA VAL A 184 -5.36 -15.26 -5.49
C VAL A 184 -4.50 -14.35 -6.34
N PHE A 185 -4.58 -13.05 -6.05
CA PHE A 185 -3.62 -12.04 -6.46
C PHE A 185 -3.01 -11.39 -5.21
N GLY A 186 -1.76 -10.97 -5.28
CA GLY A 186 -1.16 -10.19 -4.22
C GLY A 186 0.00 -9.35 -4.71
N ALA A 187 0.19 -8.17 -4.14
CA ALA A 187 1.26 -7.25 -4.50
C ALA A 187 2.06 -6.87 -3.26
N GLN A 188 3.39 -6.92 -3.34
CA GLN A 188 4.28 -6.45 -2.28
C GLN A 188 4.32 -4.92 -2.22
N PHE A 189 4.23 -4.27 -3.38
CA PHE A 189 4.10 -2.82 -3.50
C PHE A 189 2.70 -2.35 -3.13
N HIS A 190 2.56 -1.04 -2.90
CA HIS A 190 1.29 -0.38 -2.57
C HIS A 190 0.67 0.25 -3.82
N PRO A 191 -0.27 -0.40 -4.52
CA PRO A 191 -0.90 0.17 -5.72
C PRO A 191 -1.60 1.52 -5.41
N GLU A 192 -2.16 1.68 -4.22
CA GLU A 192 -2.77 2.94 -3.78
C GLU A 192 -1.78 4.07 -3.48
N LYS A 193 -0.48 3.75 -3.45
CA LYS A 193 0.63 4.70 -3.31
C LYS A 193 1.54 4.75 -4.52
N SER A 194 1.16 4.09 -5.62
CA SER A 194 1.95 4.00 -6.85
C SER A 194 1.39 4.89 -7.98
N GLY A 195 0.67 5.96 -7.62
CA GLY A 195 0.07 6.88 -8.58
C GLY A 195 -0.86 6.19 -9.59
N GLU A 196 -0.93 6.71 -10.82
CA GLU A 196 -1.79 6.16 -11.87
C GLU A 196 -1.47 4.71 -12.22
N ALA A 197 -0.18 4.32 -12.19
CA ALA A 197 0.23 2.95 -12.47
C ALA A 197 -0.38 1.95 -11.49
N GLY A 198 -0.42 2.28 -10.19
CA GLY A 198 -1.06 1.45 -9.19
C GLY A 198 -2.60 1.53 -9.21
N LEU A 199 -3.18 2.69 -9.51
CA LEU A 199 -4.63 2.80 -9.71
C LEU A 199 -5.10 1.93 -10.88
N ASN A 200 -4.28 1.76 -11.93
CA ASN A 200 -4.61 0.88 -13.05
C ASN A 200 -4.69 -0.58 -12.63
N ILE A 201 -3.81 -1.05 -11.74
CA ILE A 201 -3.90 -2.41 -11.16
C ILE A 201 -5.21 -2.58 -10.38
N LEU A 202 -5.57 -1.60 -9.53
CA LEU A 202 -6.83 -1.64 -8.79
C LEU A 202 -8.03 -1.68 -9.75
N LYS A 203 -8.05 -0.86 -10.81
CA LYS A 203 -9.11 -0.86 -11.83
C LYS A 203 -9.18 -2.17 -12.61
N ALA A 204 -8.02 -2.71 -13.03
CA ALA A 204 -7.94 -3.96 -13.77
C ALA A 204 -8.53 -5.10 -12.92
N TRP A 205 -8.01 -5.29 -11.71
CA TRP A 205 -8.48 -6.33 -10.80
C TRP A 205 -9.97 -6.18 -10.46
N MET A 206 -10.48 -4.96 -10.33
CA MET A 206 -11.90 -4.72 -10.03
C MET A 206 -12.82 -4.95 -11.23
N SER A 207 -12.36 -4.71 -12.46
CA SER A 207 -13.17 -4.80 -13.68
C SER A 207 -13.25 -6.22 -14.26
N GLU A 208 -12.29 -7.09 -13.95
CA GLU A 208 -12.30 -8.48 -14.39
C GLU A 208 -13.45 -9.30 -13.79
N SER A 209 -14.05 -10.20 -14.55
CA SER A 209 -15.08 -11.11 -14.03
C SER A 209 -14.50 -12.12 -13.02
N GLU A 210 -15.30 -12.62 -12.09
CA GLU A 210 -14.85 -13.68 -11.17
C GLU A 210 -14.35 -14.93 -11.92
N ALA A 211 -14.97 -15.24 -13.07
CA ALA A 211 -14.60 -16.36 -13.93
C ALA A 211 -13.21 -16.18 -14.57
N SER A 212 -12.88 -14.98 -15.08
CA SER A 212 -11.55 -14.70 -15.66
C SER A 212 -10.43 -14.75 -14.63
N ARG A 213 -10.72 -14.40 -13.38
CA ARG A 213 -9.75 -14.44 -12.29
C ARG A 213 -9.37 -15.87 -11.86
N SER A 214 -10.22 -16.86 -12.12
CA SER A 214 -10.07 -18.22 -11.58
C SER A 214 -9.14 -19.16 -12.38
N SER A 215 -8.78 -18.84 -13.63
CA SER A 215 -7.95 -19.69 -14.48
C SER A 215 -6.66 -19.00 -14.93
N ALA A 216 -5.52 -19.37 -14.32
CA ALA A 216 -4.19 -19.05 -14.83
C ALA A 216 -3.47 -20.37 -15.12
N PRO A 217 -3.28 -20.78 -16.40
CA PRO A 217 -2.49 -21.95 -16.71
C PRO A 217 -1.03 -21.75 -16.27
N PRO A 218 -0.28 -22.79 -15.87
CA PRO A 218 1.09 -22.63 -15.39
C PRO A 218 2.01 -22.17 -16.53
N THR A 219 2.80 -21.12 -16.32
CA THR A 219 3.97 -20.83 -17.15
C THR A 219 5.21 -21.38 -16.44
N PRO A 220 6.09 -22.14 -17.11
CA PRO A 220 7.36 -22.56 -16.53
C PRO A 220 8.12 -21.36 -15.98
N ARG A 221 8.52 -21.43 -14.70
CA ARG A 221 9.21 -20.34 -14.02
C ARG A 221 10.70 -20.45 -14.31
N ILE A 222 11.26 -19.41 -14.92
CA ILE A 222 12.66 -19.35 -15.34
C ILE A 222 13.45 -18.55 -14.31
N SER A 223 14.67 -18.99 -14.04
CA SER A 223 15.62 -18.27 -13.19
C SER A 223 15.85 -16.85 -13.71
N ARG A 224 15.88 -15.88 -12.79
CA ARG A 224 16.12 -14.46 -13.08
C ARG A 224 17.33 -14.03 -12.26
N PRO A 225 18.55 -14.07 -12.81
CA PRO A 225 19.72 -13.62 -12.09
C PRO A 225 19.67 -12.10 -11.87
N PRO A 226 20.28 -11.57 -10.79
CA PRO A 226 20.34 -10.14 -10.58
C PRO A 226 21.09 -9.45 -11.72
N LYS A 227 20.53 -8.35 -12.20
CA LYS A 227 21.12 -7.44 -13.17
C LYS A 227 22.20 -6.58 -12.49
N PRO A 228 23.11 -5.95 -13.26
CA PRO A 228 24.13 -5.06 -12.70
C PRO A 228 23.58 -3.86 -11.92
N ARG A 229 22.34 -3.44 -12.17
CA ARG A 229 21.64 -2.38 -11.46
C ARG A 229 20.19 -2.78 -11.25
N ASP A 230 19.64 -2.44 -10.09
CA ASP A 230 18.22 -2.55 -9.81
C ASP A 230 17.41 -1.42 -10.47
N GLY A 231 16.08 -1.51 -10.36
CA GLY A 231 15.14 -0.54 -10.91
C GLY A 231 14.75 0.59 -9.95
N LEU A 232 15.45 0.74 -8.81
CA LEU A 232 15.07 1.72 -7.79
C LEU A 232 15.36 3.16 -8.28
N THR A 233 14.34 4.00 -8.33
CA THR A 233 14.48 5.38 -8.83
C THR A 233 15.13 6.33 -7.82
N LYS A 234 15.53 7.52 -8.31
CA LYS A 234 15.85 8.66 -7.45
C LYS A 234 14.55 9.30 -6.97
N ARG A 235 14.20 9.08 -5.70
CA ARG A 235 12.98 9.62 -5.07
C ARG A 235 13.05 11.14 -4.88
N ILE A 236 12.07 11.86 -5.42
CA ILE A 236 11.88 13.31 -5.28
C ILE A 236 10.76 13.61 -4.28
N VAL A 237 11.12 14.14 -3.11
CA VAL A 237 10.17 14.47 -2.03
C VAL A 237 9.83 15.96 -2.10
N ALA A 238 8.54 16.28 -2.24
CA ALA A 238 8.06 17.66 -2.15
C ALA A 238 7.60 17.98 -0.72
N CYS A 239 8.15 19.04 -0.14
CA CYS A 239 7.86 19.42 1.25
C CYS A 239 7.03 20.70 1.31
N MET A 240 6.13 20.79 2.29
CA MET A 240 5.40 22.03 2.60
C MET A 240 5.26 22.26 4.09
N ASP A 241 5.35 23.51 4.51
CA ASP A 241 5.02 23.92 5.87
C ASP A 241 3.51 24.15 6.01
N VAL A 242 2.91 23.56 7.05
CA VAL A 242 1.50 23.77 7.40
C VAL A 242 1.45 24.53 8.72
N ARG A 243 0.88 25.74 8.70
CA ARG A 243 0.78 26.63 9.86
C ARG A 243 -0.64 27.18 10.03
N SER A 244 -0.93 27.69 11.23
CA SER A 244 -2.15 28.46 11.52
C SER A 244 -1.91 29.96 11.31
N ASN A 245 -2.80 30.67 10.62
CA ASN A 245 -2.79 32.14 10.56
C ASN A 245 -3.51 32.77 11.78
N ASP A 246 -3.56 34.10 11.85
CA ASP A 246 -4.21 34.85 12.94
C ASP A 246 -5.72 34.60 13.04
N GLN A 247 -6.36 34.14 11.96
CA GLN A 247 -7.78 33.75 11.92
C GLN A 247 -8.01 32.28 12.31
N GLY A 248 -6.93 31.52 12.55
CA GLY A 248 -6.99 30.09 12.88
C GLY A 248 -7.08 29.16 11.66
N ASP A 249 -6.96 29.68 10.44
CA ASP A 249 -6.94 28.89 9.21
C ASP A 249 -5.58 28.24 8.96
N LEU A 250 -5.60 27.10 8.26
CA LEU A 250 -4.39 26.43 7.81
C LEU A 250 -3.89 27.02 6.50
N VAL A 251 -2.65 27.47 6.50
CA VAL A 251 -2.00 28.07 5.32
C VAL A 251 -0.64 27.44 5.07
N VAL A 252 -0.14 27.59 3.84
CA VAL A 252 1.22 27.20 3.45
C VAL A 252 2.09 28.44 3.24
N THR A 253 3.36 28.37 3.63
CA THR A 253 4.33 29.43 3.37
C THR A 253 5.02 29.29 2.01
N LYS A 254 4.83 30.31 1.18
CA LYS A 254 5.80 30.88 0.24
C LYS A 254 7.26 30.99 0.71
N GLY A 255 8.18 30.08 0.40
CA GLY A 255 9.61 30.39 0.56
C GLY A 255 9.90 31.76 -0.08
N ASP A 256 10.43 32.69 0.72
CA ASP A 256 10.84 34.07 0.43
C ASP A 256 9.87 35.24 0.72
N GLN A 257 8.61 35.02 1.14
CA GLN A 257 7.80 36.14 1.70
C GLN A 257 7.03 35.75 2.96
N TYR A 258 7.45 36.38 4.07
CA TYR A 258 6.80 36.33 5.38
C TYR A 258 5.50 37.15 5.47
N ASP A 259 5.06 37.79 4.39
CA ASP A 259 3.87 38.65 4.41
C ASP A 259 2.66 37.90 3.86
N VAL A 260 1.89 37.28 4.75
CA VAL A 260 0.64 36.58 4.41
C VAL A 260 -0.51 37.22 5.16
N ARG A 261 -0.68 38.53 4.93
CA ARG A 261 -1.85 39.30 5.36
C ARG A 261 -2.88 39.33 4.23
N GLU A 262 -3.52 38.19 3.97
CA GLU A 262 -4.75 38.20 3.17
C GLU A 262 -5.94 38.35 4.12
N LYS A 263 -6.59 39.52 4.07
CA LYS A 263 -7.85 39.77 4.78
C LYS A 263 -8.98 39.11 3.99
N SER A 264 -9.52 37.99 4.46
CA SER A 264 -10.86 37.54 4.09
C SER A 264 -11.84 37.85 5.22
N GLU A 265 -12.90 38.58 4.87
CA GLU A 265 -14.08 38.81 5.71
C GLU A 265 -15.05 37.64 5.53
N GLY A 266 -15.41 36.95 6.62
CA GLY A 266 -16.45 35.92 6.60
C GLY A 266 -16.30 34.84 7.67
N SER A 267 -17.40 34.53 8.35
CA SER A 267 -17.50 33.67 9.54
C SER A 267 -17.14 32.19 9.33
N ALA A 268 -16.42 31.63 10.30
CA ALA A 268 -16.51 30.26 10.83
C ALA A 268 -16.51 29.08 9.84
N VAL A 269 -15.45 28.91 9.03
CA VAL A 269 -15.01 27.60 8.49
C VAL A 269 -13.48 27.65 8.30
N ARG A 270 -12.74 26.68 8.86
CA ARG A 270 -11.27 26.56 8.70
C ARG A 270 -10.94 26.39 7.21
N ASN A 271 -10.27 27.36 6.59
CA ASN A 271 -9.85 27.24 5.19
C ASN A 271 -8.73 26.19 5.07
N LEU A 272 -9.10 24.92 4.85
CA LEU A 272 -8.17 23.79 4.62
C LEU A 272 -7.58 23.79 3.20
N GLY A 273 -8.09 24.65 2.30
CA GLY A 273 -7.90 24.53 0.85
C GLY A 273 -6.47 24.81 0.36
N LYS A 274 -5.70 25.63 1.08
CA LYS A 274 -4.33 25.99 0.65
C LYS A 274 -3.34 24.80 0.74
N PRO A 275 -3.23 24.08 1.87
CA PRO A 275 -2.39 22.87 1.96
C PRO A 275 -2.85 21.73 1.04
N VAL A 276 -4.16 21.45 1.01
CA VAL A 276 -4.71 20.34 0.21
C VAL A 276 -4.52 20.58 -1.29
N ALA A 277 -4.84 21.78 -1.78
CA ALA A 277 -4.64 22.11 -3.18
C ALA A 277 -3.16 22.12 -3.58
N LEU A 278 -2.26 22.55 -2.69
CA LEU A 278 -0.82 22.47 -2.96
C LEU A 278 -0.33 21.02 -3.00
N ALA A 279 -0.83 20.15 -2.11
CA ALA A 279 -0.53 18.73 -2.14
C ALA A 279 -0.94 18.09 -3.47
N ALA A 280 -2.16 18.34 -3.93
CA ALA A 280 -2.63 17.87 -5.24
C ALA A 280 -1.75 18.42 -6.38
N ARG A 281 -1.34 19.69 -6.32
CA ARG A 281 -0.43 20.27 -7.33
C ARG A 281 0.95 19.63 -7.34
N TYR A 282 1.54 19.33 -6.18
CA TYR A 282 2.83 18.63 -6.13
C TYR A 282 2.72 17.21 -6.67
N TYR A 283 1.64 16.50 -6.33
CA TYR A 283 1.37 15.19 -6.89
C TYR A 283 1.24 15.23 -8.43
N MET A 284 0.43 16.15 -8.96
CA MET A 284 0.27 16.33 -10.42
C MET A 284 1.57 16.77 -11.13
N ALA A 285 2.49 17.43 -10.41
CA ALA A 285 3.79 17.83 -10.92
C ALA A 285 4.84 16.69 -10.89
N GLY A 286 4.47 15.50 -10.39
CA GLY A 286 5.34 14.32 -10.36
C GLY A 286 6.16 14.15 -9.08
N ALA A 287 5.68 14.67 -7.94
CA ALA A 287 6.31 14.36 -6.66
C ALA A 287 6.12 12.89 -6.29
N ASP A 288 7.21 12.21 -5.94
CA ASP A 288 7.21 10.79 -5.55
C ASP A 288 6.69 10.57 -4.13
N GLU A 289 6.70 11.62 -3.31
CA GLU A 289 6.22 11.65 -1.93
C GLU A 289 5.97 13.09 -1.51
N LEU A 290 4.98 13.32 -0.65
CA LEU A 290 4.72 14.62 -0.03
C LEU A 290 5.04 14.59 1.46
N CYS A 291 5.83 15.56 1.92
CA CYS A 291 6.11 15.78 3.34
C CYS A 291 5.41 17.04 3.84
N LEU A 292 4.52 16.88 4.82
CA LEU A 292 3.79 17.96 5.45
C LEU A 292 4.40 18.24 6.83
N MET A 293 5.05 19.40 6.94
CA MET A 293 5.68 19.87 8.18
C MET A 293 4.65 20.61 9.01
N ASN A 294 4.05 19.91 9.98
CA ASN A 294 3.09 20.44 10.93
C ASN A 294 3.79 21.33 11.96
N ILE A 295 3.79 22.63 11.69
CA ILE A 295 4.32 23.68 12.59
C ILE A 295 3.18 24.49 13.23
N THR A 296 2.00 23.89 13.32
CA THR A 296 0.84 24.52 13.95
C THR A 296 0.95 24.54 15.47
N SER A 297 0.57 25.65 16.10
CA SER A 297 0.58 25.79 17.56
C SER A 297 -0.82 25.55 18.13
N PHE A 298 -1.26 24.29 18.20
CA PHE A 298 -2.55 23.94 18.82
C PHE A 298 -2.38 23.57 20.29
N ARG A 299 -2.10 24.55 21.16
CA ARG A 299 -1.91 24.31 22.61
C ARG A 299 -3.19 23.86 23.34
N GLN A 300 -4.37 23.97 22.73
CA GLN A 300 -5.67 23.69 23.37
C GLN A 300 -6.62 22.82 22.53
N SER A 301 -6.15 22.21 21.42
CA SER A 301 -7.00 21.32 20.63
C SER A 301 -6.87 19.88 21.14
N PRO A 302 -7.99 19.16 21.37
CA PRO A 302 -7.94 17.72 21.59
C PRO A 302 -7.20 17.02 20.46
N LEU A 303 -6.50 15.93 20.77
CA LEU A 303 -5.69 15.17 19.81
C LEU A 303 -6.45 14.74 18.55
N ARG A 304 -7.72 14.36 18.71
CA ARG A 304 -8.60 13.94 17.61
C ARG A 304 -9.08 15.09 16.74
N ASP A 305 -9.05 16.31 17.27
CA ASP A 305 -9.57 17.50 16.60
C ASP A 305 -8.46 18.35 15.96
N GLN A 306 -7.25 17.80 15.87
CA GLN A 306 -6.12 18.50 15.26
C GLN A 306 -6.42 18.77 13.78
N PRO A 307 -6.45 20.05 13.36
CA PRO A 307 -6.68 20.44 11.96
C PRO A 307 -5.78 19.73 10.95
N MET A 308 -4.58 19.32 11.38
CA MET A 308 -3.63 18.59 10.55
C MET A 308 -4.17 17.22 10.09
N LEU A 309 -4.96 16.53 10.93
CA LEU A 309 -5.59 15.26 10.54
C LEU A 309 -6.54 15.45 9.37
N ALA A 310 -7.37 16.50 9.41
CA ALA A 310 -8.28 16.84 8.32
C ALA A 310 -7.52 17.17 7.01
N VAL A 311 -6.37 17.87 7.08
CA VAL A 311 -5.54 18.12 5.88
C VAL A 311 -5.06 16.81 5.26
N VAL A 312 -4.61 15.87 6.08
CA VAL A 312 -4.11 14.57 5.60
C VAL A 312 -5.24 13.75 5.00
N GLU A 313 -6.40 13.72 5.67
CA GLU A 313 -7.59 13.02 5.19
C GLU A 313 -8.08 13.58 3.85
N GLU A 314 -8.17 14.91 3.72
CA GLU A 314 -8.57 15.56 2.47
C GLU A 314 -7.52 15.37 1.37
N ALA A 315 -6.22 15.54 1.67
CA ALA A 315 -5.15 15.31 0.69
C ALA A 315 -5.13 13.84 0.20
N ALA A 316 -5.35 12.88 1.10
CA ALA A 316 -5.38 11.46 0.75
C ALA A 316 -6.54 11.06 -0.19
N LYS A 317 -7.53 11.93 -0.41
CA LYS A 317 -8.60 11.71 -1.41
C LYS A 317 -8.15 11.96 -2.85
N GLU A 318 -7.05 12.70 -3.04
CA GLU A 318 -6.57 13.13 -4.37
C GLU A 318 -5.09 12.81 -4.61
N VAL A 319 -4.33 12.49 -3.57
CA VAL A 319 -2.90 12.19 -3.63
C VAL A 319 -2.65 10.70 -3.42
N PHE A 320 -2.22 10.03 -4.49
CA PHE A 320 -1.96 8.58 -4.53
C PHE A 320 -0.46 8.26 -4.49
N VAL A 321 0.28 9.04 -3.73
CA VAL A 321 1.69 8.81 -3.38
C VAL A 321 1.83 8.83 -1.85
N PRO A 322 2.97 8.40 -1.29
CA PRO A 322 3.21 8.45 0.16
C PRO A 322 3.05 9.87 0.71
N LEU A 323 2.45 9.94 1.90
CA LEU A 323 2.30 11.17 2.68
C LEU A 323 3.07 11.00 3.99
N THR A 324 4.04 11.87 4.23
CA THR A 324 4.82 11.94 5.46
C THR A 324 4.40 13.16 6.25
N ILE A 325 4.23 13.02 7.56
CA ILE A 325 3.86 14.13 8.46
C ILE A 325 4.94 14.28 9.52
N GLY A 326 5.54 15.46 9.61
CA GLY A 326 6.51 15.82 10.64
C GLY A 326 5.94 16.85 11.60
N GLY A 327 6.22 16.74 12.90
CA GLY A 327 5.78 17.71 13.91
C GLY A 327 4.52 17.29 14.68
N GLY A 328 4.60 17.35 16.01
CA GLY A 328 3.52 16.93 16.91
C GLY A 328 3.46 15.43 17.24
N ILE A 329 4.24 14.58 16.57
CA ILE A 329 4.29 13.13 16.83
C ILE A 329 5.20 12.83 18.03
N LYS A 330 4.61 12.76 19.23
CA LYS A 330 5.30 12.46 20.49
C LYS A 330 4.33 11.89 21.53
N GLY A 331 4.87 11.30 22.59
CA GLY A 331 4.08 11.00 23.79
C GLY A 331 3.50 12.29 24.38
N TYR A 332 2.19 12.28 24.65
CA TYR A 332 1.51 13.35 25.39
C TYR A 332 1.47 12.92 26.86
N TYR A 333 2.28 13.58 27.67
CA TYR A 333 2.28 13.47 29.13
C TYR A 333 1.29 14.47 29.72
#